data_AF-A0A409XCA2-F1
#
_entry.id   AF-A0A409XCA2-F1
#
_cell.length_a   1.000
_cell.length_b   1.000
_cell.length_c   1.000
_cell.angle_alpha   90.00
_cell.angle_beta   90.00
_cell.angle_gamma   90.00
#
_symmetry.space_group_name_H-M   'P 1'
#
loop_
_entity.id
_entity.type
_entity.pdbx_description
1 polymer ?
#
loop_
_entity_poly.entity_id
_entity_poly.type
_entity_poly.pdbx_seq_one_letter_code
_entity_poly.pdbx_strand_id
1 'polypeptide(L)'
;MNLKNQGENKDVVNELNSMSCFQRIAGFGSAVMKHRAPALYAHYVEKLGKLYRENPELKRPFLSSVFSAVTYNLGPHTACYRHRDSSNLPFGWCAVTSLGSFDYKKGGHLILWDCRLVIEFPPGATILLPSAVVVHSNVSISSEERRYSFVQYSAGALFRWVENNNQKAVDYYATLSSNQRDEQEQKNSERWKLGLSLLPVVDLPISHNVDVLSSVM
;
A
#
# COMPACT_ATOMS: atom_id res chain seq x y z
N MET A 1 -3.06 -1.80 14.18
CA MET A 1 -2.34 -0.58 13.69
C MET A 1 -2.48 0.48 14.77
N ASN A 2 -1.36 1.04 15.25
CA ASN A 2 -1.39 2.11 16.24
C ASN A 2 -1.64 3.45 15.52
N LEU A 3 -2.84 3.99 15.64
CA LEU A 3 -3.25 5.24 14.96
C LEU A 3 -2.74 6.50 15.66
N LYS A 4 -2.20 6.36 16.88
CA LYS A 4 -1.60 7.46 17.65
C LYS A 4 -0.39 6.94 18.43
N ASN A 5 0.77 7.50 18.15
CA ASN A 5 1.99 7.26 18.94
C ASN A 5 2.12 8.38 20.00
N GLN A 6 2.40 8.00 21.25
CA GLN A 6 2.63 8.92 22.37
C GLN A 6 3.93 8.53 23.09
N GLY A 7 4.53 9.48 23.80
CA GLY A 7 5.80 9.28 24.52
C GLY A 7 6.90 8.74 23.61
N GLU A 8 7.65 7.76 24.13
CA GLU A 8 8.81 7.15 23.48
C GLU A 8 8.53 6.65 22.06
N ASN A 9 7.34 6.07 21.80
CA ASN A 9 6.98 5.61 20.46
C ASN A 9 6.90 6.75 19.44
N LYS A 10 6.49 7.95 19.87
CA LYS A 10 6.46 9.12 19.00
C LYS A 10 7.88 9.57 18.67
N ASP A 11 8.78 9.53 19.64
CA ASP A 11 10.17 9.95 19.48
C ASP A 11 10.92 9.01 18.54
N VAL A 12 10.77 7.70 18.71
CA VAL A 12 11.31 6.68 17.80
C VAL A 12 10.79 6.88 16.37
N VAL A 13 9.48 7.10 16.19
CA VAL A 13 8.91 7.33 14.85
C VAL A 13 9.43 8.63 14.23
N ASN A 14 9.59 9.70 15.02
CA ASN A 14 10.16 10.96 14.52
C ASN A 14 11.62 10.79 14.11
N GLU A 15 12.41 10.08 14.91
CA GLU A 15 13.79 9.74 14.58
C GLU A 15 13.86 8.96 13.26
N LEU A 16 13.12 7.85 13.15
CA LEU A 16 13.07 7.05 11.92
C LEU A 16 12.65 7.87 10.69
N ASN A 17 11.66 8.76 10.82
CA ASN A 17 11.23 9.65 9.73
C ASN A 17 12.30 10.71 9.35
N SER A 18 13.18 11.07 10.29
CA SER A 18 14.28 12.01 10.03
C SER A 18 15.48 11.36 9.33
N MET A 19 15.60 10.03 9.37
CA MET A 19 16.74 9.32 8.79
C MET A 19 16.70 9.36 7.25
N SER A 20 17.84 9.71 6.66
CA SER A 20 17.99 9.82 5.20
C SER A 20 17.70 8.50 4.47
N CYS A 21 18.00 7.36 5.08
CA CYS A 21 17.72 6.05 4.49
C CYS A 21 16.21 5.82 4.27
N PHE A 22 15.36 6.14 5.26
CA PHE A 22 13.92 5.99 5.11
C PHE A 22 13.32 7.05 4.18
N GLN A 23 13.84 8.28 4.18
CA GLN A 23 13.44 9.30 3.21
C GLN A 23 13.70 8.85 1.76
N ARG A 24 14.82 8.16 1.51
CA ARG A 24 15.18 7.60 0.20
C ARG A 24 14.28 6.43 -0.18
N ILE A 25 14.06 5.48 0.72
CA ILE A 25 13.14 4.35 0.49
C ILE A 25 11.72 4.86 0.22
N ALA A 26 11.29 5.89 0.96
CA ALA A 26 9.99 6.50 0.81
C ALA A 26 9.80 7.15 -0.57
N GLY A 27 10.79 7.95 -0.98
CA GLY A 27 10.83 8.55 -2.31
C GLY A 27 10.90 7.50 -3.43
N PHE A 28 11.67 6.44 -3.25
CA PHE A 28 11.80 5.36 -4.23
C PHE A 28 10.46 4.67 -4.50
N GLY A 29 9.71 4.28 -3.46
CA GLY A 29 8.37 3.68 -3.64
C GLY A 29 7.43 4.59 -4.43
N SER A 30 7.48 5.90 -4.20
CA SER A 30 6.67 6.87 -4.94
C SER A 30 7.12 7.06 -6.38
N ALA A 31 8.43 7.05 -6.64
CA ALA A 31 8.98 7.09 -7.99
C ALA A 31 8.59 5.86 -8.81
N VAL A 32 8.60 4.66 -8.20
CA VAL A 32 8.15 3.42 -8.84
C VAL A 32 6.67 3.52 -9.22
N MET A 33 5.81 4.00 -8.32
CA MET A 33 4.39 4.21 -8.64
C MET A 33 4.22 5.22 -9.79
N LYS A 34 4.91 6.37 -9.73
CA LYS A 34 4.85 7.40 -10.77
C LYS A 34 5.24 6.85 -12.14
N HIS A 35 6.26 6.00 -12.19
CA HIS A 35 6.73 5.40 -13.44
C HIS A 35 5.81 4.28 -13.95
N ARG A 36 5.36 3.38 -13.07
CA ARG A 36 4.59 2.19 -13.45
C ARG A 36 3.09 2.42 -13.57
N ALA A 37 2.52 3.35 -12.81
CA ALA A 37 1.09 3.66 -12.78
C ALA A 37 0.88 5.18 -12.68
N PRO A 38 1.27 5.97 -13.70
CA PRO A 38 1.24 7.44 -13.62
C PRO A 38 -0.16 8.00 -13.35
N ALA A 39 -1.22 7.37 -13.87
CA ALA A 39 -2.60 7.78 -13.61
C ALA A 39 -3.00 7.55 -12.14
N LEU A 40 -2.68 6.39 -11.56
CA LEU A 40 -2.87 6.12 -10.14
C LEU A 40 -2.07 7.09 -9.26
N TYR A 41 -0.81 7.36 -9.62
CA TYR A 41 0.03 8.33 -8.92
C TYR A 41 -0.60 9.73 -8.94
N ALA A 42 -1.08 10.18 -10.11
CA ALA A 42 -1.76 11.47 -10.25
C ALA A 42 -3.03 11.54 -9.38
N HIS A 43 -3.80 10.46 -9.31
CA HIS A 43 -4.96 10.36 -8.43
C HIS A 43 -4.59 10.56 -6.95
N TYR A 44 -3.49 9.95 -6.48
CA TYR A 44 -3.00 10.18 -5.12
C TYR A 44 -2.56 11.62 -4.89
N VAL A 45 -1.77 12.20 -5.82
CA VAL A 45 -1.31 13.59 -5.74
C VAL A 45 -2.48 14.57 -5.68
N GLU A 46 -3.50 14.37 -6.50
CA GLU A 46 -4.68 15.23 -6.53
C GLU A 46 -5.46 15.15 -5.21
N LYS A 47 -5.85 13.94 -4.79
CA LYS A 47 -6.72 13.74 -3.63
C LYS A 47 -6.00 14.06 -2.32
N LEU A 48 -4.82 13.49 -2.10
CA LEU A 48 -4.07 13.76 -0.87
C LEU A 48 -3.48 15.17 -0.87
N GLY A 49 -3.11 15.73 -2.02
CA GLY A 49 -2.71 17.13 -2.12
C GLY A 49 -3.83 18.09 -1.71
N LYS A 50 -5.08 17.82 -2.13
CA LYS A 50 -6.24 18.59 -1.68
C LYS A 50 -6.45 18.46 -0.16
N LEU A 51 -6.39 17.23 0.37
CA LEU A 51 -6.45 16.98 1.82
C LEU A 51 -5.47 17.87 2.60
N TYR A 52 -4.19 17.88 2.22
CA TYR A 52 -3.17 18.65 2.94
C TYR A 52 -3.31 20.17 2.78
N ARG A 53 -3.86 20.66 1.65
CA ARG A 53 -4.14 22.10 1.48
C ARG A 53 -5.27 22.57 2.38
N GLU A 54 -6.31 21.74 2.53
CA GLU A 54 -7.50 22.07 3.30
C GLU A 54 -7.33 21.80 4.80
N ASN A 55 -6.30 21.02 5.18
CA ASN A 55 -6.00 20.65 6.57
C ASN A 55 -4.49 20.84 6.84
N PRO A 56 -4.00 22.09 6.96
CA PRO A 56 -2.56 22.41 7.05
C PRO A 56 -1.86 21.84 8.29
N GLU A 57 -2.61 21.46 9.32
CA GLU A 57 -2.10 20.85 10.55
C GLU A 57 -1.69 19.37 10.37
N LEU A 58 -2.16 18.72 9.30
CA LEU A 58 -1.80 17.34 8.99
C LEU A 58 -0.33 17.24 8.57
N LYS A 59 0.39 16.29 9.18
CA LYS A 59 1.80 16.03 8.89
C LYS A 59 1.96 14.84 7.98
N ARG A 60 2.75 15.01 6.93
CA ARG A 60 3.21 13.91 6.06
C ARG A 60 4.40 13.22 6.71
N PRO A 61 4.46 11.87 6.73
CA PRO A 61 5.66 11.17 7.20
C PRO A 61 6.90 11.54 6.38
N PHE A 62 6.74 11.65 5.06
CA PHE A 62 7.81 11.98 4.12
C PHE A 62 7.29 12.90 3.00
N LEU A 63 7.94 14.05 2.78
CA LEU A 63 7.59 14.96 1.68
C LEU A 63 7.84 14.34 0.30
N SER A 64 8.83 13.45 0.20
CA SER A 64 9.17 12.70 -1.01
C SER A 64 8.18 11.58 -1.35
N SER A 65 7.27 11.24 -0.42
CA SER A 65 6.34 10.12 -0.59
C SER A 65 4.91 10.55 -0.89
N VAL A 66 4.28 9.94 -1.89
CA VAL A 66 2.87 10.17 -2.23
C VAL A 66 1.92 9.54 -1.20
N PHE A 67 2.40 8.61 -0.38
CA PHE A 67 1.61 7.91 0.61
C PHE A 67 1.39 8.77 1.87
N SER A 68 0.19 8.69 2.45
CA SER A 68 -0.18 9.44 3.65
C SER A 68 0.31 8.84 4.97
N ALA A 69 0.68 7.56 4.99
CA ALA A 69 1.03 6.83 6.21
C ALA A 69 2.17 5.83 5.96
N VAL A 70 2.87 5.50 7.05
CA VAL A 70 3.95 4.50 7.06
C VAL A 70 3.86 3.62 8.31
N THR A 71 4.37 2.38 8.19
CA THR A 71 4.54 1.44 9.31
C THR A 71 5.98 0.92 9.29
N TYR A 72 6.61 0.93 10.46
CA TYR A 72 7.88 0.27 10.73
C TYR A 72 7.60 -1.02 11.49
N ASN A 73 7.84 -2.16 10.86
CA ASN A 73 7.74 -3.47 11.51
C ASN A 73 9.12 -3.83 12.08
N LEU A 74 9.30 -3.60 13.38
CA LEU A 74 10.59 -3.61 14.07
C LEU A 74 11.08 -5.01 14.54
N GLY A 75 10.58 -6.10 13.94
CA GLY A 75 11.20 -7.43 14.06
C GLY A 75 11.29 -8.00 15.50
N PRO A 76 12.29 -8.83 15.82
CA PRO A 76 13.39 -9.25 14.95
C PRO A 76 13.00 -10.26 13.86
N HIS A 77 11.84 -10.91 13.96
CA HIS A 77 11.34 -11.91 13.01
C HIS A 77 9.98 -11.48 12.46
N THR A 78 9.92 -10.32 11.79
CA THR A 78 8.64 -9.82 11.26
C THR A 78 8.02 -10.83 10.30
N ALA A 79 6.93 -11.44 10.74
CA ALA A 79 6.04 -12.29 9.97
C ALA A 79 4.60 -11.81 10.12
N CYS A 80 3.82 -11.90 9.05
CA CYS A 80 2.40 -11.62 9.07
C CYS A 80 1.59 -12.86 8.69
N TYR A 81 0.50 -13.08 9.42
CA TYR A 81 -0.51 -14.06 9.03
C TYR A 81 -1.19 -13.62 7.72
N ARG A 82 -1.88 -14.56 7.07
CA ARG A 82 -2.67 -14.30 5.86
C ARG A 82 -3.72 -13.22 6.12
N HIS A 83 -3.64 -12.09 5.42
CA HIS A 83 -4.55 -10.96 5.62
C HIS A 83 -4.71 -10.08 4.36
N ARG A 84 -5.59 -9.08 4.47
CA ARG A 84 -5.71 -7.92 3.57
C ARG A 84 -5.64 -6.65 4.40
N ASP A 85 -5.11 -5.59 3.83
CA ASP A 85 -5.16 -4.26 4.44
C ASP A 85 -6.46 -3.55 4.06
N SER A 86 -7.61 -4.09 4.49
CA SER A 86 -8.94 -3.68 4.02
C SER A 86 -9.29 -2.20 4.23
N SER A 87 -8.52 -1.49 5.08
CA SER A 87 -8.69 -0.04 5.30
C SER A 87 -8.01 0.83 4.25
N ASN A 88 -7.08 0.27 3.46
CA ASN A 88 -6.39 1.00 2.39
C ASN A 88 -7.31 1.25 1.18
N LEU A 89 -6.90 2.16 0.29
CA LEU A 89 -7.61 2.39 -0.96
C LEU A 89 -7.66 1.08 -1.78
N PRO A 90 -8.85 0.54 -2.14
CA PRO A 90 -8.95 -0.80 -2.75
C PRO A 90 -8.13 -1.01 -4.02
N PHE A 91 -8.17 -0.05 -4.94
CA PHE A 91 -7.38 -0.06 -6.18
C PHE A 91 -6.01 0.64 -6.03
N GLY A 92 -5.74 1.17 -4.84
CA GLY A 92 -4.47 1.80 -4.51
C GLY A 92 -3.36 0.78 -4.31
N TRP A 93 -2.11 1.21 -4.40
CA TRP A 93 -0.97 0.38 -4.02
C TRP A 93 -0.46 0.73 -2.63
N CYS A 94 0.26 -0.21 -2.04
CA CYS A 94 1.14 0.01 -0.89
C CYS A 94 2.55 -0.38 -1.30
N ALA A 95 3.55 0.36 -0.83
CA ALA A 95 4.96 0.03 -1.04
C ALA A 95 5.49 -0.69 0.20
N VAL A 96 5.94 -1.93 0.04
CA VAL A 96 6.57 -2.73 1.10
C VAL A 96 8.03 -2.88 0.76
N THR A 97 8.93 -2.49 1.66
CA THR A 97 10.37 -2.73 1.57
C THR A 97 10.78 -3.76 2.62
N SER A 98 11.38 -4.86 2.18
CA SER A 98 11.97 -5.88 3.06
C SER A 98 13.30 -5.38 3.62
N LEU A 99 13.56 -5.58 4.90
CA LEU A 99 14.77 -5.11 5.58
C LEU A 99 15.33 -6.20 6.50
N GLY A 100 16.59 -6.07 6.89
CA GLY A 100 17.27 -6.99 7.81
C GLY A 100 18.36 -7.81 7.12
N SER A 101 18.72 -8.94 7.74
CA SER A 101 19.76 -9.87 7.29
C SER A 101 19.22 -11.29 7.44
N PHE A 102 18.84 -11.88 6.30
CA PHE A 102 18.30 -13.23 6.20
C PHE A 102 18.55 -13.80 4.80
N ASP A 103 18.59 -15.13 4.69
CA ASP A 103 18.67 -15.86 3.42
C ASP A 103 17.29 -15.89 2.75
N TYR A 104 17.07 -14.94 1.83
CA TYR A 104 15.81 -14.76 1.13
C TYR A 104 15.42 -15.91 0.19
N LYS A 105 16.31 -16.90 -0.01
CA LYS A 105 16.02 -18.12 -0.76
C LYS A 105 15.45 -19.23 0.13
N LYS A 106 15.60 -19.10 1.45
CA LYS A 106 15.14 -20.08 2.45
C LYS A 106 13.94 -19.61 3.26
N GLY A 107 13.75 -18.30 3.39
CA GLY A 107 12.69 -17.73 4.21
C GLY A 107 12.35 -16.29 3.86
N GLY A 108 11.38 -15.72 4.57
CA GLY A 108 10.98 -14.32 4.37
C GLY A 108 10.24 -14.04 3.06
N HIS A 109 9.91 -15.07 2.27
CA HIS A 109 9.20 -14.96 1.00
C HIS A 109 7.85 -14.25 1.18
N LEU A 110 7.46 -13.46 0.18
CA LEU A 110 6.13 -12.87 0.10
C LEU A 110 5.18 -13.83 -0.61
N ILE A 111 4.01 -14.07 -0.02
CA ILE A 111 2.96 -14.89 -0.62
C ILE A 111 1.83 -13.97 -1.06
N LEU A 112 1.48 -14.02 -2.35
CA LEU A 112 0.29 -13.38 -2.91
C LEU A 112 -0.72 -14.48 -3.23
N TRP A 113 -1.61 -14.75 -2.29
CA TRP A 113 -2.48 -15.93 -2.30
C TRP A 113 -3.45 -15.93 -3.47
N ASP A 114 -4.09 -14.80 -3.74
CA ASP A 114 -5.06 -14.67 -4.84
C ASP A 114 -4.39 -14.81 -6.21
N CYS A 115 -3.09 -14.51 -6.30
CA CYS A 115 -2.28 -14.68 -7.51
C CYS A 115 -1.63 -16.07 -7.61
N ARG A 116 -1.72 -16.90 -6.56
CA ARG A 116 -0.99 -18.18 -6.44
C ARG A 116 0.53 -18.03 -6.64
N LEU A 117 1.09 -16.93 -6.13
CA LEU A 117 2.52 -16.62 -6.25
C LEU A 117 3.23 -16.66 -4.90
N VAL A 118 4.42 -17.26 -4.90
CA VAL A 118 5.41 -17.16 -3.82
C VAL A 118 6.64 -16.46 -4.41
N ILE A 119 7.04 -15.36 -3.80
CA ILE A 119 8.08 -14.48 -4.31
C ILE A 119 9.24 -14.48 -3.31
N GLU A 120 10.40 -14.93 -3.74
CA GLU A 120 11.67 -14.65 -3.06
C GLU A 120 11.80 -13.12 -2.90
N PHE A 121 11.87 -12.63 -1.66
CA PHE A 121 11.78 -11.20 -1.38
C PHE A 121 13.01 -10.69 -0.58
N PRO A 122 14.11 -10.35 -1.29
CA PRO A 122 15.40 -10.03 -0.67
C PRO A 122 15.36 -8.83 0.27
N PRO A 123 16.22 -8.78 1.31
CA PRO A 123 16.48 -7.54 2.04
C PRO A 123 16.87 -6.41 1.09
N GLY A 124 16.28 -5.22 1.29
CA GLY A 124 16.45 -4.04 0.43
C GLY A 124 15.50 -3.98 -0.76
N ALA A 125 14.84 -5.08 -1.13
CA ALA A 125 13.86 -5.08 -2.22
C ALA A 125 12.56 -4.37 -1.80
N THR A 126 11.93 -3.70 -2.76
CA THR A 126 10.62 -3.05 -2.59
C THR A 126 9.63 -3.60 -3.61
N ILE A 127 8.42 -3.92 -3.16
CA ILE A 127 7.29 -4.29 -4.01
C ILE A 127 6.15 -3.31 -3.80
N LEU A 128 5.43 -2.99 -4.88
CA LEU A 128 4.16 -2.27 -4.83
C LEU A 128 3.03 -3.25 -5.15
N LEU A 129 2.05 -3.35 -4.25
CA LEU A 129 0.91 -4.25 -4.43
C LEU A 129 -0.42 -3.61 -3.98
N PRO A 130 -1.56 -4.02 -4.56
CA PRO A 130 -2.88 -3.59 -4.10
C PRO A 130 -3.30 -4.37 -2.85
N SER A 131 -2.68 -4.04 -1.71
CA SER A 131 -2.76 -4.80 -0.46
C SER A 131 -4.15 -4.85 0.19
N ALA A 132 -5.05 -3.94 -0.21
CA ALA A 132 -6.45 -3.93 0.22
C ALA A 132 -7.29 -5.05 -0.41
N VAL A 133 -6.92 -5.52 -1.60
CA VAL A 133 -7.68 -6.54 -2.35
C VAL A 133 -6.94 -7.86 -2.47
N VAL A 134 -5.61 -7.85 -2.59
CA VAL A 134 -4.81 -9.08 -2.69
C VAL A 134 -4.50 -9.61 -1.29
N VAL A 135 -4.97 -10.83 -1.01
CA VAL A 135 -4.61 -11.55 0.22
C VAL A 135 -3.13 -11.88 0.20
N HIS A 136 -2.40 -11.50 1.24
CA HIS A 136 -0.96 -11.68 1.32
C HIS A 136 -0.47 -12.03 2.72
N SER A 137 0.74 -12.59 2.78
CA SER A 137 1.48 -12.92 4.01
C SER A 137 2.97 -13.00 3.70
N ASN A 138 3.82 -13.20 4.72
CA ASN A 138 5.21 -13.60 4.49
C ASN A 138 5.59 -14.83 5.31
N VAL A 139 6.52 -15.61 4.77
CA VAL A 139 7.08 -16.78 5.44
C VAL A 139 8.02 -16.32 6.57
N SER A 140 8.12 -17.13 7.62
CA SER A 140 9.13 -16.95 8.67
C SER A 140 10.55 -17.06 8.12
N ILE A 141 11.52 -16.66 8.94
CA ILE A 141 12.96 -16.80 8.72
C ILE A 141 13.54 -17.71 9.81
N SER A 142 14.82 -18.05 9.73
CA SER A 142 15.52 -18.81 10.77
C SER A 142 15.62 -18.04 12.10
N SER A 143 15.75 -18.74 13.23
CA SER A 143 15.88 -18.12 14.56
C SER A 143 17.07 -17.17 14.68
N GLU A 144 18.16 -17.47 13.97
CA GLU A 144 19.41 -16.69 13.99
C GLU A 144 19.39 -15.49 13.02
N GLU A 145 18.35 -15.37 12.22
CA GLU A 145 18.21 -14.31 11.21
C GLU A 145 17.38 -13.13 11.73
N ARG A 146 17.41 -12.01 11.00
CA ARG A 146 16.63 -10.82 11.34
C ARG A 146 15.89 -10.30 10.12
N ARG A 147 14.59 -10.08 10.25
CA ARG A 147 13.74 -9.45 9.24
C ARG A 147 12.88 -8.36 9.85
N TYR A 148 12.90 -7.24 9.16
CA TYR A 148 12.10 -6.05 9.40
C TYR A 148 11.34 -5.71 8.11
N SER A 149 10.40 -4.79 8.18
CA SER A 149 9.87 -4.18 6.96
C SER A 149 9.43 -2.74 7.19
N PHE A 150 9.50 -1.97 6.11
CA PHE A 150 8.97 -0.62 6.05
C PHE A 150 7.86 -0.58 5.02
N VAL A 151 6.68 -0.11 5.42
CA VAL A 151 5.48 -0.11 4.59
C VAL A 151 4.97 1.31 4.44
N GLN A 152 4.58 1.70 3.23
CA GLN A 152 3.94 2.97 2.91
C GLN A 152 2.57 2.71 2.29
N TYR A 153 1.54 3.40 2.76
CA TYR A 153 0.16 3.13 2.36
C TYR A 153 -0.73 4.36 2.55
N SER A 154 -1.98 4.28 2.10
CA SER A 154 -2.96 5.34 2.29
C SER A 154 -4.34 4.75 2.51
N ALA A 155 -4.99 5.18 3.61
CA ALA A 155 -6.32 4.72 3.96
C ALA A 155 -7.34 5.21 2.93
N GLY A 156 -8.22 4.33 2.45
CA GLY A 156 -9.26 4.68 1.48
C GLY A 156 -10.25 5.73 2.01
N ALA A 157 -10.39 5.82 3.34
CA ALA A 157 -11.21 6.83 3.99
C ALA A 157 -10.73 8.27 3.74
N LEU A 158 -9.43 8.49 3.54
CA LEU A 158 -8.90 9.83 3.24
C LEU A 158 -9.36 10.31 1.85
N PHE A 159 -9.44 9.41 0.88
CA PHE A 159 -9.94 9.71 -0.46
C PHE A 159 -11.43 10.05 -0.41
N ARG A 160 -12.21 9.26 0.32
CA ARG A 160 -13.64 9.52 0.53
C ARG A 160 -13.89 10.83 1.28
N TRP A 161 -13.08 11.16 2.28
CA TRP A 161 -13.16 12.44 3.00
C TRP A 161 -13.06 13.63 2.04
N VAL A 162 -12.10 13.59 1.12
CA VAL A 162 -11.90 14.63 0.10
C VAL A 162 -13.03 14.65 -0.93
N GLU A 163 -13.55 13.49 -1.33
CA GLU A 163 -14.74 13.37 -2.20
C GLU A 163 -16.00 13.94 -1.54
N ASN A 164 -16.10 13.81 -0.21
CA ASN A 164 -17.22 14.26 0.61
C ASN A 164 -17.05 15.69 1.14
N ASN A 165 -16.25 16.53 0.47
CA ASN A 165 -16.01 17.93 0.85
C ASN A 165 -15.53 18.12 2.30
N ASN A 166 -14.60 17.28 2.75
CA ASN A 166 -14.04 17.29 4.11
C ASN A 166 -15.05 17.03 5.22
N GLN A 167 -15.98 16.10 4.96
CA GLN A 167 -16.97 15.68 5.94
C GLN A 167 -16.94 14.17 6.12
N LYS A 168 -17.36 13.71 7.31
CA LYS A 168 -17.62 12.29 7.51
C LYS A 168 -18.74 11.88 6.54
N ALA A 169 -18.71 10.62 6.10
CA ALA A 169 -19.73 10.12 5.18
C ALA A 169 -21.15 10.32 5.73
N VAL A 170 -21.38 10.07 7.02
CA VAL A 170 -22.69 10.28 7.64
C VAL A 170 -23.18 11.74 7.50
N ASP A 171 -22.30 12.71 7.74
CA ASP A 171 -22.63 14.13 7.68
C ASP A 171 -22.86 14.56 6.22
N TYR A 172 -21.98 14.14 5.30
CA TYR A 172 -22.10 14.42 3.88
C TYR A 172 -23.43 13.90 3.30
N TYR A 173 -23.76 12.64 3.55
CA TYR A 173 -24.99 12.02 3.03
C TYR A 173 -26.26 12.63 3.63
N ALA A 174 -26.19 13.14 4.86
CA ALA A 174 -27.30 13.88 5.47
C ALA A 174 -27.61 15.18 4.72
N THR A 175 -26.63 15.79 4.03
CA THR A 175 -26.82 17.01 3.22
C THR A 175 -27.40 16.76 1.83
N LEU A 176 -27.38 15.51 1.34
CA LEU A 176 -27.79 15.18 -0.03
C LEU A 176 -29.31 15.02 -0.16
N SER A 177 -29.86 15.55 -1.26
CA SER A 177 -31.21 15.22 -1.73
C SER A 177 -31.31 13.77 -2.20
N SER A 178 -32.52 13.25 -2.40
CA SER A 178 -32.72 11.88 -2.91
C SER A 178 -31.98 11.63 -4.23
N ASN A 179 -32.13 12.53 -5.21
CA ASN A 179 -31.45 12.41 -6.50
C ASN A 179 -29.92 12.41 -6.35
N GLN A 180 -29.38 13.26 -5.47
CA GLN A 180 -27.92 13.30 -5.22
C GLN A 180 -27.41 12.03 -4.52
N ARG A 181 -28.23 11.39 -3.68
CA ARG A 181 -27.90 10.09 -3.08
C ARG A 181 -27.85 9.00 -4.15
N ASP A 182 -28.84 8.95 -5.03
CA ASP A 182 -28.89 7.99 -6.13
C ASP A 182 -27.66 8.14 -7.06
N GLU A 183 -27.29 9.38 -7.41
CA GLU A 183 -26.07 9.68 -8.17
C GLU A 183 -24.80 9.20 -7.44
N GLN A 184 -24.72 9.41 -6.13
CA GLN A 184 -23.56 9.01 -5.33
C GLN A 184 -23.48 7.49 -5.16
N GLU A 185 -24.61 6.79 -5.06
CA GLU A 185 -24.68 5.33 -5.06
C GLU A 185 -24.26 4.74 -6.40
N GLN A 186 -24.72 5.33 -7.51
CA GLN A 186 -24.26 4.94 -8.85
C GLN A 186 -22.75 5.15 -9.00
N LYS A 187 -22.23 6.31 -8.57
CA LYS A 187 -20.78 6.56 -8.58
C LYS A 187 -20.01 5.55 -7.72
N ASN A 188 -20.57 5.14 -6.57
CA ASN A 188 -19.97 4.14 -5.70
C ASN A 188 -19.95 2.75 -6.37
N SER A 189 -21.04 2.36 -7.04
CA SER A 189 -21.17 1.07 -7.73
C SER A 189 -20.19 0.95 -8.91
N GLU A 190 -19.80 2.08 -9.51
CA GLU A 190 -18.85 2.15 -10.62
C GLU A 190 -17.41 2.44 -10.20
N ARG A 191 -17.15 2.66 -8.91
CA ARG A 191 -15.80 3.03 -8.41
C ARG A 191 -14.72 2.02 -8.80
N TRP A 192 -15.07 0.74 -8.93
CA TRP A 192 -14.13 -0.28 -9.38
C TRP A 192 -13.66 -0.04 -10.82
N LYS A 193 -14.53 0.45 -11.72
CA LYS A 193 -14.19 0.77 -13.11
C LYS A 193 -13.15 1.89 -13.16
N LEU A 194 -13.35 2.93 -12.36
CA LEU A 194 -12.36 4.00 -12.18
C LEU A 194 -11.05 3.43 -11.62
N GLY A 195 -11.12 2.59 -10.60
CA GLY A 195 -9.92 1.98 -10.02
C GLY A 195 -9.09 1.21 -11.05
N LEU A 196 -9.75 0.39 -11.88
CA LEU A 196 -9.10 -0.36 -12.95
C LEU A 196 -8.54 0.54 -14.05
N SER A 197 -9.22 1.63 -14.43
CA SER A 197 -8.73 2.53 -15.49
C SER A 197 -7.48 3.31 -15.10
N LEU A 198 -7.15 3.38 -13.79
CA LEU A 198 -5.94 4.01 -13.28
C LEU A 198 -4.73 3.07 -13.21
N LEU A 199 -4.95 1.76 -13.32
CA LEU A 199 -3.90 0.75 -13.28
C LEU A 199 -3.24 0.59 -14.67
N PRO A 200 -1.93 0.28 -14.71
CA PRO A 200 -1.28 0.00 -15.97
C PRO A 200 -1.84 -1.27 -16.60
N VAL A 201 -2.09 -1.19 -17.90
CA VAL A 201 -2.31 -2.38 -18.73
C VAL A 201 -0.92 -2.85 -19.16
N VAL A 202 -0.55 -4.06 -18.73
CA VAL A 202 0.67 -4.71 -19.20
C VAL A 202 0.24 -5.66 -20.31
N ASP A 203 0.62 -5.34 -21.54
CA ASP A 203 0.54 -6.30 -22.65
C ASP A 203 1.59 -7.39 -22.39
N LEU A 204 1.21 -8.40 -21.60
CA LEU A 204 2.02 -9.60 -21.50
C LEU A 204 1.87 -10.33 -22.84
N PRO A 205 2.97 -10.59 -23.58
CA PRO A 205 2.89 -11.54 -24.68
C PRO A 205 2.41 -12.85 -24.08
N ILE A 206 1.28 -13.34 -24.57
CA ILE A 206 0.77 -14.66 -24.21
C ILE A 206 1.85 -15.65 -24.64
N SER A 207 2.67 -16.12 -23.69
CA SER A 207 3.52 -17.27 -23.94
C SER A 207 2.62 -18.48 -24.06
N HIS A 208 2.27 -18.86 -25.29
CA HIS A 208 1.76 -20.19 -25.55
C HIS A 208 2.84 -21.22 -25.11
N ASN A 209 2.37 -22.24 -24.41
CA ASN A 209 3.06 -23.46 -23.98
C ASN A 209 4.02 -23.32 -22.79
N VAL A 210 3.52 -23.68 -21.61
CA VAL A 210 4.30 -24.51 -20.69
C VAL A 210 3.61 -25.86 -20.65
N ASP A 211 4.09 -26.80 -21.48
CA ASP A 211 3.82 -28.22 -21.31
C ASP A 211 4.44 -28.67 -19.99
N VAL A 212 3.67 -28.62 -18.91
CA VAL A 212 3.95 -29.39 -17.71
C VAL A 212 3.01 -30.58 -17.77
N LEU A 213 3.46 -31.68 -18.40
CA LEU A 213 3.05 -33.07 -18.11
C LEU A 213 3.74 -34.00 -19.14
N SER A 214 4.90 -34.55 -18.78
CA SER A 214 5.35 -35.93 -19.04
C SER A 214 6.88 -36.05 -19.05
N SER A 215 7.46 -36.42 -17.92
CA SER A 215 8.64 -37.29 -17.84
C SER A 215 8.93 -37.64 -16.39
N VAL A 216 8.08 -38.50 -15.85
CA VAL A 216 8.49 -39.47 -14.82
C VAL A 216 7.97 -40.82 -15.31
N MET A 217 8.80 -41.49 -16.12
CA MET A 217 8.97 -42.93 -16.09
C MET A 217 10.42 -43.16 -15.68
#